data_AF-A0A6N1YF34-F1
#
_entry.id   AF-A0A6N1YF34-F1
#
_cell.length_a   1.000
_cell.length_b   1.000
_cell.length_c   1.000
_cell.angle_alpha   90.00
_cell.angle_beta   90.00
_cell.angle_gamma   90.00
#
_symmetry.space_group_name_H-M   'P 1'
#
loop_
_entity.id
_entity.type
_entity.pdbx_description
1 polymer ?
#
loop_
_entity_poly.entity_id
_entity_poly.type
_entity_poly.pdbx_seq_one_letter_code
_entity_poly.pdbx_strand_id
1 'polypeptide(L)'
;MNKTKVDDMLIEMIAPKLKEIEEKFSGGGALTQDDINTLLLKSQYNHINHLDTKLNEVVSSVFALEKKFTHLEQNFSHLEQKVSSDIANLDQKLSSDMANLEQKLSSDMANLEQKVSSDIANLEQKIEATIQKALNKNMMTLIVVIGAFLTLSKIIDKF
;
A
#
# COMPACT_ATOMS: atom_id res chain seq x y z
N MET A 1 6.19 23.71 -39.99
CA MET A 1 5.36 24.93 -40.03
C MET A 1 4.26 24.75 -41.08
N ASN A 2 3.18 25.53 -41.08
CA ASN A 2 2.35 25.59 -42.30
C ASN A 2 3.21 26.21 -43.40
N LYS A 3 3.34 25.53 -44.55
CA LYS A 3 3.90 26.13 -45.78
C LYS A 3 3.37 27.56 -45.90
N THR A 4 4.26 28.53 -45.97
CA THR A 4 3.78 29.91 -46.09
C THR A 4 3.19 30.07 -47.49
N LYS A 5 2.08 30.80 -47.62
CA LYS A 5 1.51 31.12 -48.95
C LYS A 5 2.55 31.69 -49.92
N VAL A 6 3.61 32.29 -49.39
CA VAL A 6 4.73 32.86 -50.12
C VAL A 6 5.58 31.78 -50.80
N ASP A 7 5.84 30.66 -50.14
CA ASP A 7 6.68 29.57 -50.66
C ASP A 7 6.03 28.87 -51.86
N ASP A 8 4.72 28.64 -51.79
CA ASP A 8 3.96 28.05 -52.91
C ASP A 8 3.84 29.05 -54.07
N MET A 9 3.66 30.35 -53.80
CA MET A 9 3.68 31.40 -54.83
C MET A 9 5.01 31.50 -55.57
N LEU A 10 6.15 31.41 -54.86
CA LEU A 10 7.48 31.47 -55.48
C LEU A 10 7.74 30.29 -56.42
N ILE A 11 7.24 29.10 -56.08
CA ILE A 11 7.31 27.93 -56.96
C ILE A 11 6.45 28.12 -58.21
N GLU A 12 5.26 28.69 -58.04
CA GLU A 12 4.34 28.99 -59.14
C GLU A 12 4.94 30.02 -60.12
N MET A 13 5.66 31.02 -59.58
CA MET A 13 6.35 32.04 -60.38
C MET A 13 7.51 31.48 -61.23
N ILE A 14 8.20 30.43 -60.79
CA ILE A 14 9.29 29.80 -61.56
C ILE A 14 8.82 28.64 -62.46
N ALA A 15 7.57 28.20 -62.33
CA ALA A 15 7.00 27.11 -63.11
C ALA A 15 7.07 27.32 -64.65
N PRO A 16 6.81 28.53 -65.20
CA PRO A 16 6.96 28.77 -66.64
C PRO A 16 8.38 28.53 -67.12
N LYS A 17 9.37 29.03 -66.35
CA LYS A 17 10.80 28.89 -66.68
C LYS A 17 11.26 27.43 -66.58
N LEU A 18 10.74 26.67 -65.61
CA LEU A 18 10.99 25.23 -65.52
C LEU A 18 10.48 24.47 -66.77
N LYS A 19 9.31 24.86 -67.29
CA LYS A 19 8.74 24.26 -68.50
C LYS A 19 9.58 24.57 -69.74
N GLU A 20 10.03 25.81 -69.90
CA GLU A 20 10.95 26.20 -70.98
C GLU A 20 12.27 25.40 -70.92
N ILE A 21 12.82 25.21 -69.73
CA ILE A 21 14.03 24.39 -69.51
C ILE A 21 13.79 22.94 -69.91
N GLU A 22 12.65 22.36 -69.55
CA GLU A 22 12.28 20.98 -69.88
C GLU A 22 12.10 20.77 -71.39
N GLU A 23 11.41 21.68 -72.08
CA GLU A 23 11.24 21.64 -73.54
C GLU A 23 12.58 21.76 -74.27
N LYS A 24 13.44 22.68 -73.81
CA LYS A 24 14.78 22.89 -74.37
C LYS A 24 15.69 21.68 -74.18
N PHE A 25 15.67 21.06 -73.01
CA PHE A 25 16.44 19.84 -72.72
C PHE A 25 15.93 18.65 -73.54
N SER A 26 14.61 18.47 -73.62
CA SER A 26 13.98 17.39 -74.41
C SER A 26 14.24 17.51 -75.91
N GLY A 27 14.41 18.72 -76.42
CA GLY A 27 14.84 19.00 -77.79
C GLY A 27 16.34 18.79 -78.06
N GLY A 28 17.12 18.34 -77.06
CA GLY A 28 18.57 18.14 -77.18
C GLY A 28 19.42 19.40 -77.06
N GLY A 29 18.83 20.53 -76.63
CA GLY A 29 19.54 21.79 -76.44
C GLY A 29 20.38 21.81 -75.16
N ALA A 30 21.52 22.51 -75.18
CA ALA A 30 22.36 22.70 -74.02
C ALA A 30 21.72 23.67 -72.99
N LEU A 31 21.76 23.31 -71.71
CA LEU A 31 21.29 24.17 -70.63
C LEU A 31 22.27 25.32 -70.37
N THR A 32 21.74 26.52 -70.12
CA THR A 32 22.54 27.66 -69.67
C THR A 32 22.81 27.58 -68.17
N GLN A 33 23.73 28.42 -67.68
CA GLN A 33 23.97 28.54 -66.24
C GLN A 33 22.71 28.96 -65.47
N ASP A 34 21.88 29.82 -66.04
CA ASP A 34 20.61 30.24 -65.43
C ASP A 34 19.60 29.10 -65.35
N ASP A 35 19.56 28.24 -66.37
CA ASP A 35 18.72 27.03 -66.38
C ASP A 35 19.14 26.09 -65.24
N ILE A 36 20.45 25.86 -65.10
CA ILE A 36 21.04 25.04 -64.04
C ILE A 36 20.74 25.64 -62.66
N ASN A 37 20.95 26.95 -62.48
CA ASN A 37 20.66 27.63 -61.22
C ASN A 37 19.18 27.50 -60.83
N THR A 38 18.27 27.62 -61.80
CA THR A 38 16.82 27.47 -61.57
C THR A 38 16.48 26.04 -61.11
N LEU A 39 17.08 25.02 -61.74
CA LEU A 39 16.89 23.62 -61.34
C LEU A 39 17.47 23.33 -59.95
N LEU A 40 18.64 23.88 -59.62
CA LEU A 40 19.25 23.75 -58.29
C LEU A 40 18.38 24.38 -57.21
N LEU A 41 17.83 25.58 -57.46
CA LEU A 41 16.90 26.23 -56.53
C LEU A 41 15.63 25.40 -56.32
N LYS A 42 15.06 24.83 -57.39
CA LYS A 42 13.89 23.93 -57.27
C LYS A 42 14.22 22.67 -56.47
N SER A 43 15.38 22.07 -56.70
CA SER A 43 15.84 20.90 -55.93
C SER A 43 16.01 21.21 -54.45
N GLN A 44 16.67 22.33 -54.12
CA GLN A 44 16.85 22.80 -52.75
C GLN A 44 15.53 23.08 -52.05
N TYR A 45 14.59 23.75 -52.75
CA TYR A 45 13.25 24.00 -52.23
C TYR A 45 12.55 22.69 -51.84
N ASN A 46 12.57 21.69 -52.74
CA ASN A 46 11.94 20.40 -52.48
C ASN A 46 12.55 19.70 -51.25
N HIS A 47 13.89 19.76 -51.12
CA HIS A 47 14.59 19.19 -49.97
C HIS A 47 14.22 19.89 -48.67
N ILE A 48 14.19 21.22 -48.65
CA ILE A 48 13.77 22.03 -47.47
C ILE A 48 12.33 21.70 -47.09
N ASN A 49 11.43 21.57 -48.06
CA ASN A 49 10.04 21.21 -47.80
C ASN A 49 9.90 19.80 -47.19
N HIS A 50 10.69 18.84 -47.65
CA HIS A 50 10.73 17.50 -47.05
C HIS A 50 11.25 17.55 -45.61
N LEU A 51 12.29 18.34 -45.35
CA LEU A 51 12.84 18.54 -44.00
C LEU A 51 11.82 19.19 -43.06
N ASP A 52 11.06 20.20 -43.48
CA ASP A 52 9.99 20.78 -42.65
C ASP A 52 8.90 19.75 -42.32
N THR A 53 8.55 18.90 -43.29
CA THR A 53 7.60 17.80 -43.04
C THR A 53 8.12 16.85 -41.96
N LYS A 54 9.40 16.42 -42.07
CA LYS A 54 10.05 15.58 -41.05
C LYS A 54 10.14 16.27 -39.69
N LEU A 55 10.40 17.57 -39.67
CA LEU A 55 10.40 18.36 -38.44
C LEU A 55 9.01 18.37 -37.78
N ASN A 56 7.93 18.55 -38.55
CA ASN A 56 6.56 18.51 -38.04
C ASN A 56 6.20 17.13 -37.46
N GLU A 57 6.64 16.04 -38.10
CA GLU A 57 6.48 14.66 -37.59
C GLU A 57 7.20 14.48 -36.24
N VAL A 58 8.44 14.99 -36.12
CA VAL A 58 9.21 14.95 -34.87
C VAL A 58 8.54 15.78 -33.78
N VAL A 59 8.10 17.01 -34.08
CA VAL A 59 7.41 17.88 -33.13
C VAL A 59 6.14 17.20 -32.60
N SER A 60 5.38 16.55 -33.48
CA SER A 60 4.18 15.81 -33.11
C SER A 60 4.51 14.60 -32.23
N SER A 61 5.60 13.89 -32.53
CA SER A 61 6.09 12.76 -31.72
C SER A 61 6.55 13.21 -30.32
N VAL A 62 7.23 14.36 -30.23
CA VAL A 62 7.65 14.96 -28.96
C VAL A 62 6.44 15.37 -28.13
N PHE A 63 5.44 16.00 -28.74
CA PHE A 63 4.20 16.36 -28.03
C PHE A 63 3.46 15.11 -27.51
N ALA A 64 3.39 14.05 -28.31
CA ALA A 64 2.81 12.78 -27.87
C ALA A 64 3.60 12.14 -26.71
N LEU A 65 4.93 12.26 -26.74
CA LEU A 65 5.80 11.79 -25.67
C LEU A 65 5.60 12.60 -24.38
N GLU A 66 5.51 13.92 -24.48
CA GLU A 66 5.20 14.82 -23.35
C GLU A 66 3.88 14.41 -22.68
N LYS A 67 2.83 14.13 -23.47
CA LYS A 67 1.56 13.62 -22.93
C LYS A 67 1.70 12.29 -22.20
N LYS A 68 2.53 11.37 -22.71
CA LYS A 68 2.82 10.10 -22.01
C LYS A 68 3.56 10.34 -20.70
N PHE A 69 4.48 11.30 -20.65
CA PHE A 69 5.15 11.68 -19.40
C PHE A 69 4.19 12.25 -18.37
N THR A 70 3.29 13.18 -18.76
CA THR A 70 2.26 13.70 -17.84
C THR A 70 1.37 12.58 -17.31
N HIS A 71 0.96 11.63 -18.15
CA HIS A 71 0.17 10.49 -17.71
C HIS A 71 0.94 9.58 -16.74
N LEU A 72 2.24 9.38 -16.99
CA LEU A 72 3.11 8.61 -16.11
C LEU A 72 3.27 9.28 -14.73
N GLU A 73 3.47 10.60 -14.70
CA GLU A 73 3.52 11.38 -13.45
C GLU A 73 2.22 11.25 -12.64
N GLN A 74 1.07 11.31 -13.30
CA GLN A 74 -0.24 11.08 -12.67
C GLN A 74 -0.34 9.67 -12.08
N ASN A 75 0.11 8.65 -12.80
CA ASN A 75 0.10 7.27 -12.31
C ASN A 75 1.02 7.09 -11.10
N PHE A 76 2.20 7.73 -11.10
CA PHE A 76 3.10 7.72 -9.94
C PHE A 76 2.48 8.42 -8.73
N SER A 77 1.85 9.59 -8.92
CA SER A 77 1.17 10.29 -7.83
C SER A 77 0.02 9.45 -7.25
N HIS A 78 -0.76 8.77 -8.09
CA HIS A 78 -1.81 7.87 -7.65
C HIS A 78 -1.24 6.66 -6.87
N LEU A 79 -0.14 6.08 -7.35
CA LEU A 79 0.53 4.97 -6.66
C LEU A 79 1.06 5.40 -5.30
N GLU A 80 1.69 6.57 -5.20
CA GLU A 80 2.19 7.14 -3.94
C GLU A 80 1.05 7.34 -2.92
N GLN A 81 -0.09 7.88 -3.36
CA GLN A 81 -1.28 8.03 -2.53
C GLN A 81 -1.81 6.67 -2.05
N LYS A 82 -1.90 5.68 -2.94
CA LYS A 82 -2.36 4.34 -2.59
C LYS A 82 -1.44 3.69 -1.55
N VAL A 83 -0.12 3.75 -1.76
CA VAL A 83 0.86 3.20 -0.82
C VAL A 83 0.76 3.89 0.54
N SER A 84 0.64 5.22 0.56
CA SER A 84 0.48 5.98 1.80
C SER A 84 -0.80 5.58 2.57
N SER A 85 -1.91 5.40 1.85
CA SER A 85 -3.17 4.94 2.44
C SER A 85 -3.07 3.50 2.96
N ASP A 86 -2.43 2.60 2.22
CA ASP A 86 -2.26 1.20 2.63
C ASP A 86 -1.41 1.12 3.91
N ILE A 87 -0.35 1.93 4.02
CA ILE A 87 0.48 2.04 5.23
C ILE A 87 -0.33 2.55 6.42
N ALA A 88 -1.11 3.63 6.25
CA ALA A 88 -1.94 4.17 7.33
C ALA A 88 -2.99 3.17 7.82
N ASN A 89 -3.62 2.43 6.90
CA ASN A 89 -4.58 1.39 7.24
C ASN A 89 -3.93 0.23 8.01
N LEU A 90 -2.73 -0.19 7.60
CA LEU A 90 -1.97 -1.24 8.30
C LEU A 90 -1.59 -0.81 9.71
N ASP A 91 -1.14 0.43 9.89
CA ASP A 91 -0.76 0.99 11.19
C ASP A 91 -1.96 1.07 12.15
N GLN A 92 -3.12 1.52 11.65
CA GLN A 92 -4.36 1.54 12.41
C GLN A 92 -4.79 0.13 12.81
N LYS A 93 -4.73 -0.84 11.88
CA LYS A 93 -5.09 -2.23 12.17
C LYS A 93 -4.17 -2.83 13.22
N LEU A 94 -2.87 -2.63 13.10
CA LEU A 94 -1.88 -3.11 14.06
C LEU A 94 -2.12 -2.51 15.45
N SER A 95 -2.39 -1.21 15.52
CA SER A 95 -2.73 -0.52 16.78
C SER A 95 -3.97 -1.09 17.43
N SER A 96 -5.02 -1.34 16.64
CA SER A 96 -6.25 -1.98 17.14
C SER A 96 -6.02 -3.40 17.63
N ASP A 97 -5.24 -4.20 16.88
CA ASP A 97 -4.94 -5.59 17.24
C ASP A 97 -4.13 -5.64 18.55
N MET A 98 -3.17 -4.72 18.75
CA MET A 98 -2.41 -4.59 20.00
C MET A 98 -3.30 -4.22 21.18
N ALA A 99 -4.19 -3.22 21.02
CA ALA A 99 -5.12 -2.82 22.08
C ALA A 99 -6.06 -3.97 22.50
N ASN A 100 -6.57 -4.73 21.52
CA ASN A 100 -7.41 -5.90 21.77
C ASN A 100 -6.64 -7.01 22.52
N LEU A 101 -5.38 -7.25 22.16
CA LEU A 101 -4.53 -8.22 22.85
C LEU A 101 -4.24 -7.80 24.30
N GLU A 102 -3.94 -6.52 24.53
CA GLU A 102 -3.71 -5.98 25.87
C GLU A 102 -4.97 -6.12 26.75
N GLN A 103 -6.14 -5.78 26.22
CA GLN A 103 -7.40 -5.96 26.91
C GLN A 103 -7.66 -7.42 27.27
N LYS A 104 -7.43 -8.34 26.32
CA LYS A 104 -7.62 -9.77 26.56
C LYS A 104 -6.67 -10.28 27.65
N LEU A 105 -5.39 -9.89 27.59
CA LEU A 105 -4.40 -10.29 28.59
C LEU A 105 -4.76 -9.77 29.99
N SER A 106 -5.22 -8.51 30.08
CA SER A 106 -5.69 -7.92 31.33
C SER A 106 -6.89 -8.68 31.91
N SER A 107 -7.86 -9.02 31.06
CA SER A 107 -9.01 -9.84 31.46
C SER A 107 -8.61 -11.23 31.93
N ASP A 108 -7.70 -11.90 31.22
CA ASP A 108 -7.22 -13.24 31.58
C ASP A 108 -6.48 -13.22 32.91
N MET A 109 -5.70 -12.17 33.18
CA MET A 109 -5.01 -11.97 34.46
C MET A 109 -5.99 -11.75 35.62
N ALA A 110 -6.99 -10.88 35.45
CA ALA A 110 -8.02 -10.64 36.46
C ALA A 110 -8.82 -11.93 36.78
N ASN A 111 -9.16 -12.70 35.75
CA ASN A 111 -9.85 -13.99 35.92
C ASN A 111 -8.98 -14.99 36.69
N LEU A 112 -7.66 -15.04 36.41
CA LEU A 112 -6.73 -15.91 37.12
C LEU A 112 -6.59 -15.51 38.59
N GLU A 113 -6.45 -14.22 38.88
CA GLU A 113 -6.40 -13.70 40.26
C GLU A 113 -7.65 -14.06 41.06
N GLN A 114 -8.83 -13.91 40.45
CA GLN A 114 -10.09 -14.29 41.07
C GLN A 114 -10.14 -15.79 41.38
N LYS A 115 -9.72 -16.63 40.42
CA LYS A 115 -9.71 -18.08 40.60
C LYS A 115 -8.77 -18.50 41.72
N VAL A 116 -7.54 -17.96 41.74
CA VAL A 116 -6.56 -18.24 42.81
C VAL A 116 -7.11 -17.81 44.16
N SER A 117 -7.71 -16.62 44.25
CA SER A 117 -8.32 -16.13 45.49
C SER A 117 -9.45 -17.04 45.98
N SER A 118 -10.30 -17.51 45.07
CA SER A 118 -11.38 -18.46 45.40
C SER A 118 -10.82 -19.81 45.86
N ASP A 119 -9.79 -20.33 45.19
CA ASP A 119 -9.14 -21.59 45.57
C ASP A 119 -8.50 -21.49 46.97
N ILE A 120 -7.87 -20.35 47.30
CA ILE A 120 -7.34 -20.08 48.65
C ILE A 120 -8.46 -20.08 49.70
N ALA A 121 -9.54 -19.33 49.48
CA ALA A 121 -10.66 -19.28 50.42
C ALA A 121 -11.30 -20.66 50.65
N ASN A 122 -11.42 -21.45 49.58
CA ASN A 122 -11.91 -22.84 49.66
C ASN A 122 -10.97 -23.74 50.47
N LEU A 123 -9.65 -23.56 50.34
CA LEU A 123 -8.66 -24.29 51.13
C LEU A 123 -8.72 -23.90 52.61
N GLU A 124 -8.81 -22.60 52.91
CA GLU A 124 -8.97 -22.10 54.28
C GLU A 124 -10.20 -22.70 54.97
N GLN A 125 -11.35 -22.71 54.29
CA GLN A 125 -12.58 -23.31 54.81
C GLN A 125 -12.43 -24.82 55.08
N LYS A 126 -11.76 -25.56 54.17
CA LYS A 126 -11.50 -26.99 54.35
C LYS A 126 -10.58 -27.26 55.53
N ILE A 127 -9.56 -26.44 55.74
CA ILE A 127 -8.65 -26.53 56.88
C ILE A 127 -9.44 -26.29 58.18
N GLU A 128 -10.23 -25.22 58.24
CA GLU A 128 -11.04 -24.90 59.42
C GLU A 128 -12.01 -26.04 59.77
N ALA A 129 -12.76 -26.55 58.78
CA ALA A 129 -13.67 -27.66 58.98
C ALA A 129 -12.96 -28.93 59.46
N THR A 130 -11.76 -29.21 58.94
CA THR A 130 -10.95 -30.36 59.36
C THR A 130 -10.47 -30.22 60.80
N ILE A 131 -10.01 -29.02 61.20
CA ILE A 131 -9.59 -28.72 62.57
C ILE A 131 -10.79 -28.86 63.53
N GLN A 132 -11.93 -28.25 63.21
CA GLN A 132 -13.15 -28.36 64.02
C GLN A 132 -13.58 -29.82 64.19
N LYS A 133 -13.56 -30.62 63.12
CA LYS A 133 -13.90 -32.05 63.17
C LYS A 133 -12.94 -32.84 64.07
N ALA A 134 -11.64 -32.56 64.00
CA ALA A 134 -10.64 -33.19 64.86
C ALA A 134 -10.81 -32.80 66.34
N LEU A 135 -11.03 -31.52 66.63
CA LEU A 135 -11.29 -31.02 67.98
C LEU A 135 -12.56 -31.64 68.57
N ASN A 136 -13.66 -31.65 67.82
CA ASN A 136 -14.92 -32.24 68.26
C ASN A 136 -14.78 -33.73 68.55
N LYS A 137 -14.04 -34.47 67.71
CA LYS A 137 -13.77 -35.90 67.94
C LYS A 137 -12.98 -36.13 69.22
N ASN A 138 -11.94 -35.32 69.47
CA ASN A 138 -11.15 -35.41 70.70
C ASN A 138 -11.99 -35.06 71.94
N MET A 139 -12.81 -34.02 71.88
CA MET A 139 -13.70 -33.62 72.97
C MET A 139 -14.73 -34.72 73.30
N MET A 140 -15.35 -35.33 72.29
CA MET A 140 -16.26 -36.45 72.49
C MET A 140 -15.56 -37.65 73.15
N THR A 141 -14.33 -37.95 72.74
CA THR A 141 -13.53 -39.01 73.35
C THR A 141 -13.25 -38.72 74.82
N LEU A 142 -12.87 -37.49 75.15
CA LEU A 142 -12.67 -37.06 76.54
C LEU A 142 -13.95 -37.16 77.37
N ILE A 143 -15.09 -36.71 76.84
CA ILE A 143 -16.40 -36.82 77.50
C ILE A 143 -16.75 -38.28 77.79
N VAL A 144 -16.52 -39.18 76.84
CA VAL A 144 -16.73 -40.62 77.02
C VAL A 144 -15.83 -41.19 78.11
N VAL A 145 -14.55 -40.83 78.13
CA VAL A 145 -13.59 -41.28 79.17
C VAL A 145 -13.98 -40.76 80.56
N ILE A 146 -14.34 -39.48 80.68
CA ILE A 146 -14.81 -38.89 81.95
C ILE A 146 -16.10 -39.59 82.41
N GLY A 147 -17.05 -39.82 81.50
CA GLY A 147 -18.29 -40.52 81.80
C GLY A 147 -18.05 -41.94 82.33
N ALA A 148 -17.14 -42.70 81.69
CA ALA A 148 -16.74 -44.02 82.16
C ALA A 148 -16.04 -43.99 83.53
N PHE A 149 -15.19 -42.99 83.78
CA PHE A 149 -14.55 -42.82 85.07
C PHE A 149 -15.57 -42.55 86.19
N LEU A 150 -16.52 -41.64 85.96
CA LEU A 150 -17.56 -41.30 86.95
C LEU A 150 -18.49 -42.49 87.27
N THR A 151 -18.81 -43.34 86.29
CA THR A 151 -19.63 -44.53 86.55
C THR A 151 -18.86 -45.57 87.36
N LEU A 152 -17.58 -45.79 87.06
CA LEU A 152 -16.72 -46.68 87.84
C LEU A 152 -16.53 -46.18 89.29
N SER A 153 -16.28 -44.89 89.49
CA SER A 153 -16.14 -44.31 90.84
C SER A 153 -17.41 -44.50 91.69
N LYS A 154 -18.59 -44.27 91.11
CA LYS A 154 -19.87 -44.50 91.82
C LYS A 154 -20.10 -45.97 92.20
N ILE A 155 -19.60 -46.92 91.41
CA ILE A 155 -19.72 -48.35 91.73
C ILE A 155 -18.82 -48.66 92.93
N ILE A 156 -17.59 -48.14 92.95
CA ILE A 156 -16.64 -48.35 94.04
C ILE A 156 -17.16 -47.77 95.36
N ASP A 157 -17.74 -46.56 95.37
CA ASP A 157 -18.31 -45.95 96.58
C ASP A 157 -19.50 -46.73 97.18
N LYS A 158 -20.11 -47.66 96.42
CA LYS A 158 -21.25 -48.47 96.85
C LYS A 158 -20.85 -49.83 97.42
N PHE A 159 -19.58 -50.21 97.31
CA PHE A 159 -18.99 -51.42 97.92
C PHE A 159 -18.28 -51.06 99.23
#